data_AF-A0A2V1E5H8-F1
#
_entry.id   AF-A0A2V1E5H8-F1
#
_cell.length_a   1.000
_cell.length_b   1.000
_cell.length_c   1.000
_cell.angle_alpha   90.00
_cell.angle_beta   90.00
_cell.angle_gamma   90.00
#
_symmetry.space_group_name_H-M   'P 1'
#
loop_
_entity.id
_entity.type
_entity.pdbx_description
1 polymer ?
#
loop_
_entity_poly.entity_id
_entity_poly.type
_entity_poly.pdbx_seq_one_letter_code
_entity_poly.pdbx_strand_id
1 'polypeptide(L)'
;MTQIRSKPEPIWSVTASLTTISTTILTLHPIAQIHGYDYKFYQALHKDGYYDTWILPSTLLTLLSNHTYTHVVTMDADVSITHPEIPLEWLFNRWGISKHTSIAMPWDVKEIGGPGEVKSVDGKGVQVLNTGLVVVQDLPYTTEMLEAWRDCPEEKRWPGCARWKQEWSHEQRAFSEFVRYEFNPDDDNIVTIPCDDAMSYPGMAAQYAGRIATDCNGTFFRHHTLNKEMAKGSVATSVMQLLYGMMQDAIRENKDDIWVAEKEGDAGLAKAD
;
A
#
# COMPACT_ATOMS: atom_id res chain seq x y z
N MET A 1 -21.81 14.28 -37.14
CA MET A 1 -21.95 12.95 -37.78
C MET A 1 -20.76 12.14 -37.34
N THR A 2 -20.89 11.43 -36.22
CA THR A 2 -19.76 10.85 -35.48
C THR A 2 -19.66 9.38 -35.87
N GLN A 3 -18.59 9.03 -36.59
CA GLN A 3 -18.35 7.68 -37.05
C GLN A 3 -17.61 6.90 -35.95
N ILE A 4 -18.31 5.96 -35.32
CA ILE A 4 -17.73 4.96 -34.43
C ILE A 4 -17.01 3.94 -35.32
N ARG A 5 -15.68 3.88 -35.22
CA ARG A 5 -14.89 2.75 -35.71
C ARG A 5 -14.34 2.01 -34.50
N SER A 6 -14.92 0.84 -34.21
CA SER A 6 -14.31 -0.16 -33.35
C SER A 6 -13.06 -0.73 -34.03
N LYS A 7 -11.97 -0.82 -33.27
CA LYS A 7 -10.78 -1.61 -33.59
C LYS A 7 -10.47 -2.52 -32.38
N PRO A 8 -9.85 -3.68 -32.61
CA PRO A 8 -9.85 -4.79 -31.67
C PRO A 8 -8.93 -4.51 -30.48
N GLU A 9 -9.33 -5.05 -29.32
CA GLU A 9 -8.66 -4.89 -28.03
C GLU A 9 -7.18 -5.30 -28.07
N PRO A 10 -6.29 -4.53 -27.43
CA PRO A 10 -5.07 -5.07 -26.86
C PRO A 10 -5.37 -5.63 -25.47
N ILE A 11 -5.05 -6.91 -25.29
CA ILE A 11 -4.96 -7.56 -23.99
C ILE A 11 -3.77 -6.90 -23.26
N TRP A 12 -4.03 -6.38 -22.05
CA TRP A 12 -3.13 -5.67 -21.11
C TRP A 12 -2.95 -4.15 -21.33
N SER A 13 -3.84 -3.37 -20.70
CA SER A 13 -3.51 -2.02 -20.22
C SER A 13 -3.53 -2.02 -18.69
N VAL A 14 -2.43 -1.66 -18.04
CA VAL A 14 -2.45 -1.27 -16.61
C VAL A 14 -2.97 0.16 -16.54
N THR A 15 -4.24 0.32 -16.88
CA THR A 15 -5.01 1.51 -16.51
C THR A 15 -5.67 1.17 -15.19
N ALA A 16 -5.19 1.73 -14.07
CA ALA A 16 -6.01 1.80 -12.89
C ALA A 16 -7.37 2.39 -13.32
N SER A 17 -8.47 1.65 -13.10
CA SER A 17 -9.80 2.15 -13.42
C SER A 17 -9.99 3.50 -12.72
N LEU A 18 -10.75 4.43 -13.31
CA LEU A 18 -11.20 5.64 -12.60
C LEU A 18 -11.78 5.30 -11.22
N THR A 19 -12.36 4.12 -11.09
CA THR A 19 -12.88 3.59 -9.82
C THR A 19 -11.78 3.17 -8.84
N THR A 20 -10.65 2.63 -9.31
CA THR A 20 -9.50 2.31 -8.45
C THR A 20 -8.84 3.61 -7.98
N ILE A 21 -8.67 4.58 -8.89
CA ILE A 21 -8.13 5.91 -8.57
C ILE A 21 -9.01 6.63 -7.54
N SER A 22 -10.34 6.61 -7.72
CA SER A 22 -11.25 7.22 -6.75
C SER A 22 -11.19 6.51 -5.39
N THR A 23 -11.05 5.19 -5.39
CA THR A 23 -10.89 4.37 -4.18
C THR A 23 -9.64 4.75 -3.38
N THR A 24 -8.51 4.96 -4.06
CA THR A 24 -7.25 5.43 -3.44
C THR A 24 -7.41 6.83 -2.85
N ILE A 25 -7.97 7.77 -3.61
CA ILE A 25 -8.15 9.16 -3.15
C ILE A 25 -9.09 9.20 -1.94
N LEU A 26 -10.19 8.45 -1.98
CA LEU A 26 -11.19 8.44 -0.90
C LEU A 26 -10.70 7.79 0.40
N THR A 27 -9.59 7.04 0.39
CA THR A 27 -8.99 6.51 1.61
C THR A 27 -7.83 7.34 2.10
N LEU A 28 -6.84 7.57 1.24
CA LEU A 28 -5.57 8.16 1.66
C LEU A 28 -5.71 9.65 1.99
N HIS A 29 -6.55 10.39 1.25
CA HIS A 29 -6.70 11.82 1.49
C HIS A 29 -7.32 12.13 2.86
N PRO A 30 -8.45 11.51 3.28
CA PRO A 30 -8.98 11.73 4.63
C PRO A 30 -8.00 11.37 5.75
N ILE A 31 -7.24 10.28 5.60
CA ILE A 31 -6.25 9.86 6.61
C ILE A 31 -5.13 10.89 6.72
N ALA A 32 -4.65 11.40 5.59
CA ALA A 32 -3.68 12.49 5.60
C ALA A 32 -4.24 13.74 6.32
N GLN A 33 -5.53 14.06 6.13
CA GLN A 33 -6.16 15.16 6.86
C GLN A 33 -6.28 14.89 8.37
N ILE A 34 -6.65 13.68 8.77
CA ILE A 34 -6.79 13.29 10.20
C ILE A 34 -5.47 13.46 10.95
N HIS A 35 -4.37 13.01 10.35
CA HIS A 35 -3.05 13.00 10.99
C HIS A 35 -2.16 14.20 10.63
N GLY A 36 -2.64 15.12 9.79
CA GLY A 36 -1.89 16.31 9.37
C GLY A 36 -0.75 16.03 8.39
N TYR A 37 -0.84 14.94 7.62
CA TYR A 37 0.14 14.62 6.57
C TYR A 37 -0.16 15.37 5.26
N ASP A 38 0.88 15.62 4.48
CA ASP A 38 0.73 16.04 3.09
C ASP A 38 0.34 14.85 2.22
N TYR A 39 -0.71 15.03 1.40
CA TYR A 39 -1.14 14.04 0.40
C TYR A 39 -0.75 14.48 -1.00
N LYS A 40 -0.13 13.58 -1.76
CA LYS A 40 0.16 13.75 -3.19
C LYS A 40 -0.39 12.55 -3.95
N PHE A 41 -1.17 12.82 -4.99
CA PHE A 41 -1.53 11.81 -5.98
C PHE A 41 -0.57 11.94 -7.16
N TYR A 42 0.07 10.84 -7.54
CA TYR A 42 1.00 10.81 -8.65
C TYR A 42 0.48 9.88 -9.75
N GLN A 43 0.43 10.39 -10.97
CA GLN A 43 0.05 9.62 -12.15
C GLN A 43 1.28 9.42 -13.04
N ALA A 44 1.65 8.16 -13.25
CA ALA A 44 2.76 7.81 -14.12
C ALA A 44 2.50 8.25 -15.56
N LEU A 45 3.52 8.84 -16.19
CA LEU A 45 3.56 9.00 -17.64
C LEU A 45 4.16 7.73 -18.23
N HIS A 46 3.46 7.13 -19.20
CA HIS A 46 3.97 5.96 -19.89
C HIS A 46 5.29 6.27 -20.61
N LYS A 47 6.26 5.36 -20.46
CA LYS A 47 7.56 5.44 -21.11
C LYS A 47 7.78 4.18 -21.93
N ASP A 48 7.97 4.34 -23.23
CA ASP A 48 8.18 3.21 -24.14
C ASP A 48 9.28 2.26 -23.65
N GLY A 49 8.96 0.97 -23.60
CA GLY A 49 9.87 -0.08 -23.18
C GLY A 49 10.04 -0.24 -21.67
N TYR A 50 9.27 0.50 -20.86
CA TYR A 50 9.18 0.36 -19.40
C TYR A 50 7.72 0.09 -18.99
N TYR A 51 7.53 -0.69 -17.93
CA TYR A 51 6.27 -0.65 -17.19
C TYR A 51 6.17 0.62 -16.35
N ASP A 52 4.95 1.12 -16.19
CA ASP A 52 4.68 2.41 -15.53
C ASP A 52 5.05 2.41 -14.04
N THR A 53 5.18 1.23 -13.42
CA THR A 53 5.59 1.06 -12.02
C THR A 53 7.04 1.53 -11.77
N TRP A 54 7.89 1.57 -12.80
CA TRP A 54 9.25 2.11 -12.74
C TRP A 54 9.35 3.60 -12.41
N ILE A 55 8.23 4.32 -12.36
CA ILE A 55 8.21 5.71 -11.96
C ILE A 55 8.53 5.90 -10.47
N LEU A 56 8.30 4.85 -9.66
CA LEU A 56 8.39 4.89 -8.20
C LEU A 56 9.76 5.40 -7.69
N PRO A 57 10.92 4.83 -8.07
CA PRO A 57 12.21 5.25 -7.51
C PRO A 57 12.53 6.72 -7.82
N SER A 58 12.20 7.16 -9.04
CA SER A 58 12.42 8.56 -9.45
C SER A 58 11.49 9.54 -8.74
N THR A 59 10.25 9.13 -8.44
CA THR A 59 9.27 9.94 -7.71
C THR A 59 9.68 10.11 -6.26
N LEU A 60 10.08 9.01 -5.61
CA LEU A 60 10.62 9.04 -4.24
C LEU A 60 11.84 9.97 -4.15
N LEU A 61 12.78 9.85 -5.08
CA LEU A 61 13.96 10.70 -5.14
C LEU A 61 13.59 12.19 -5.27
N THR A 62 12.62 12.52 -6.13
CA THR A 62 12.15 13.89 -6.34
C THR A 62 11.47 14.47 -5.09
N LEU A 63 10.72 13.64 -4.35
CA LEU A 63 10.07 14.07 -3.12
C LEU A 63 11.09 14.32 -1.99
N LEU A 64 12.15 13.51 -1.93
CA LEU A 64 13.21 13.67 -0.94
C LEU A 64 14.23 14.77 -1.30
N SER A 65 14.40 15.12 -2.58
CA SER A 65 15.50 15.99 -3.03
C SER A 65 15.53 17.39 -2.41
N ASN A 66 14.38 17.90 -1.95
CA ASN A 66 14.28 19.23 -1.35
C ASN A 66 14.31 19.20 0.19
N HIS A 67 14.57 18.04 0.81
CA HIS A 67 14.61 17.85 2.27
C HIS A 67 13.37 18.39 3.00
N THR A 68 12.23 18.42 2.30
CA THR A 68 10.96 18.94 2.84
C THR A 68 10.23 17.88 3.66
N TYR A 69 10.42 16.61 3.30
CA TYR A 69 9.81 15.47 4.00
C TYR A 69 10.89 14.69 4.71
N THR A 70 10.66 14.35 5.98
CA THR A 70 11.53 13.42 6.71
C THR A 70 11.27 11.97 6.31
N HIS A 71 10.00 11.66 6.00
CA HIS A 71 9.55 10.36 5.54
C HIS A 71 8.58 10.55 4.37
N VAL A 72 8.63 9.63 3.41
CA VAL A 72 7.65 9.52 2.33
C VAL A 72 7.11 8.11 2.34
N VAL A 73 5.78 7.97 2.39
CA VAL A 73 5.09 6.68 2.29
C VAL A 73 4.32 6.63 0.98
N THR A 74 4.62 5.66 0.13
CA THR A 74 3.90 5.41 -1.12
C THR A 74 3.03 4.19 -0.98
N MET A 75 1.85 4.25 -1.59
CA MET A 75 0.88 3.16 -1.61
C MET A 75 0.35 2.99 -3.03
N ASP A 76 0.25 1.75 -3.49
CA ASP A 76 -0.39 1.43 -4.76
C ASP A 76 -1.90 1.72 -4.69
N ALA A 77 -2.49 1.92 -5.87
CA ALA A 77 -3.89 2.33 -5.97
C ALA A 77 -4.88 1.26 -5.47
N ASP A 78 -4.47 -0.01 -5.43
CA ASP A 78 -5.19 -1.16 -4.90
C ASP A 78 -4.74 -1.53 -3.47
N VAL A 79 -4.12 -0.60 -2.74
CA VAL A 79 -3.92 -0.66 -1.29
C VAL A 79 -5.05 0.07 -0.56
N SER A 80 -5.51 -0.50 0.55
CA SER A 80 -6.53 0.08 1.43
C SER A 80 -6.08 0.05 2.88
N ILE A 81 -6.40 1.10 3.64
CA ILE A 81 -6.06 1.22 5.07
C ILE A 81 -7.25 0.75 5.90
N THR A 82 -7.02 -0.15 6.85
CA THR A 82 -8.06 -0.78 7.69
C THR A 82 -8.22 -0.12 9.05
N HIS A 83 -7.17 0.56 9.53
CA HIS A 83 -7.14 1.26 10.82
C HIS A 83 -6.73 2.73 10.61
N PRO A 84 -7.59 3.55 9.99
CA PRO A 84 -7.28 4.94 9.66
C PRO A 84 -6.99 5.82 10.90
N GLU A 85 -7.41 5.40 12.09
CA GLU A 85 -7.15 6.05 13.37
C GLU A 85 -5.70 5.89 13.87
N ILE A 86 -4.94 4.92 13.33
CA ILE A 86 -3.56 4.66 13.76
C ILE A 86 -2.60 5.54 12.97
N PRO A 87 -1.78 6.39 13.62
CA PRO A 87 -0.80 7.22 12.93
C PRO A 87 0.36 6.38 12.38
N LEU A 88 0.94 6.81 11.26
CA LEU A 88 2.07 6.13 10.61
C LEU A 88 3.30 6.03 11.53
N GLU A 89 3.53 7.01 12.40
CA GLU A 89 4.64 7.00 13.36
C GLU A 89 4.56 5.83 14.35
N TRP A 90 3.34 5.44 14.74
CA TRP A 90 3.15 4.27 15.59
C TRP A 90 3.54 2.98 14.83
N LEU A 91 3.19 2.90 13.55
CA LEU A 91 3.53 1.78 12.68
C LEU A 91 5.04 1.72 12.42
N PHE A 92 5.71 2.85 12.23
CA PHE A 92 7.16 2.92 12.09
C PHE A 92 7.86 2.29 13.29
N ASN A 93 7.42 2.63 14.51
CA ASN A 93 7.95 2.01 15.73
C ASN A 93 7.64 0.50 15.80
N ARG A 94 6.42 0.09 15.45
CA ARG A 94 6.04 -1.33 15.40
C ARG A 94 6.92 -2.15 14.45
N TRP A 95 7.27 -1.60 13.30
CA TRP A 95 8.09 -2.27 12.29
C TRP A 95 9.59 -2.16 12.56
N GLY A 96 10.01 -1.38 13.55
CA GLY A 96 11.42 -1.18 13.86
C GLY A 96 12.13 -0.23 12.90
N ILE A 97 11.40 0.67 12.24
CA ILE A 97 12.00 1.74 11.44
C ILE A 97 12.75 2.68 12.39
N SER A 98 14.06 2.75 12.22
CA SER A 98 14.95 3.57 13.04
C SER A 98 15.45 4.77 12.25
N LYS A 99 16.17 5.69 12.91
CA LYS A 99 16.83 6.82 12.25
C LYS A 99 17.90 6.45 11.21
N HIS A 100 18.29 5.18 11.14
CA HIS A 100 19.25 4.64 10.19
C HIS A 100 18.58 3.83 9.07
N THR A 101 17.27 3.64 9.15
CA THR A 101 16.53 2.85 8.18
C THR A 101 16.23 3.71 6.96
N SER A 102 16.84 3.39 5.83
CA SER A 102 16.61 4.10 4.57
C SER A 102 15.25 3.79 3.97
N ILE A 103 14.84 2.52 3.99
CA ILE A 103 13.62 2.06 3.33
C ILE A 103 12.98 0.91 4.13
N ALA A 104 11.66 0.86 4.14
CA ALA A 104 10.90 -0.28 4.64
C ALA A 104 9.81 -0.70 3.65
N MET A 105 9.70 -2.00 3.45
CA MET A 105 8.73 -2.62 2.52
C MET A 105 8.25 -3.95 3.06
N PRO A 106 7.01 -4.36 2.78
CA PRO A 106 6.52 -5.64 3.24
C PRO A 106 7.11 -6.81 2.46
N TRP A 107 7.23 -7.94 3.15
CA TRP A 107 7.38 -9.23 2.47
C TRP A 107 6.18 -9.49 1.57
N ASP A 108 6.42 -9.84 0.30
CA ASP A 108 5.36 -10.23 -0.62
C ASP A 108 4.68 -11.54 -0.17
N VAL A 109 3.55 -11.93 -0.75
CA VAL A 109 2.97 -13.24 -0.46
C VAL A 109 3.78 -14.36 -1.11
N LYS A 110 3.87 -15.52 -0.46
CA LYS A 110 4.46 -16.73 -1.06
C LYS A 110 3.54 -17.28 -2.16
N GLU A 111 3.71 -16.77 -3.38
CA GLU A 111 3.04 -17.28 -4.58
C GLU A 111 3.76 -18.51 -5.17
N ILE A 112 3.00 -19.57 -5.43
CA ILE A 112 3.42 -20.83 -6.04
C ILE A 112 3.11 -20.80 -7.54
N GLY A 113 4.14 -21.06 -8.35
CA GLY A 113 4.04 -21.09 -9.81
C GLY A 113 3.67 -22.45 -10.42
N GLY A 114 4.08 -23.51 -9.71
CA GLY A 114 3.93 -24.91 -10.08
C GLY A 114 4.53 -25.81 -8.98
N PRO A 115 4.54 -27.14 -9.16
CA PRO A 115 5.09 -28.05 -8.15
C PRO A 115 6.56 -27.74 -7.82
N GLY A 116 6.82 -27.27 -6.61
CA GLY A 116 8.17 -26.92 -6.13
C GLY A 116 8.69 -25.55 -6.55
N GLU A 117 7.92 -24.75 -7.29
CA GLU A 117 8.32 -23.41 -7.74
C GLU A 117 7.65 -22.32 -6.90
N VAL A 118 8.45 -21.49 -6.24
CA VAL A 118 7.99 -20.26 -5.57
C VAL A 118 8.31 -19.08 -6.48
N LYS A 119 7.30 -18.36 -6.97
CA LYS A 119 7.47 -17.21 -7.88
C LYS A 119 7.97 -15.96 -7.18
N SER A 120 7.61 -15.85 -5.90
CA SER A 120 7.87 -14.71 -5.03
C SER A 120 9.22 -14.79 -4.29
N VAL A 121 10.20 -15.53 -4.82
CA VAL A 121 11.59 -15.52 -4.34
C VAL A 121 12.51 -15.03 -5.44
N ASP A 122 13.57 -14.32 -5.06
CA ASP A 122 14.60 -13.84 -5.97
C ASP A 122 15.56 -14.95 -6.45
N GLY A 123 16.57 -14.60 -7.24
CA GLY A 123 17.60 -15.51 -7.75
C GLY A 123 18.48 -16.14 -6.67
N LYS A 124 18.42 -15.67 -5.43
CA LYS A 124 19.10 -16.25 -4.25
C LYS A 124 18.14 -17.04 -3.35
N GLY A 125 16.87 -17.19 -3.75
CA GLY A 125 15.86 -17.93 -3.00
C GLY A 125 15.27 -17.17 -1.81
N VAL A 126 15.54 -15.87 -1.69
CA VAL A 126 14.96 -15.01 -0.65
C VAL A 126 13.67 -14.41 -1.16
N GLN A 127 12.63 -14.47 -0.35
CA GLN A 127 11.32 -13.88 -0.65
C GLN A 127 11.47 -12.43 -1.14
N VAL A 128 10.70 -12.00 -2.13
CA VAL A 128 10.78 -10.63 -2.63
C VAL A 128 10.06 -9.68 -1.68
N LEU A 129 10.52 -8.44 -1.63
CA LEU A 129 9.79 -7.34 -1.00
C LEU A 129 8.76 -6.82 -2.00
N ASN A 130 7.60 -6.38 -1.50
CA ASN A 130 6.53 -5.82 -2.31
C ASN A 130 6.59 -4.29 -2.32
N THR A 131 6.47 -3.67 -3.50
CA THR A 131 6.60 -2.22 -3.67
C THR A 131 5.27 -1.47 -3.64
N GLY A 132 4.16 -2.15 -3.39
CA GLY A 132 2.86 -1.50 -3.23
C GLY A 132 2.70 -0.75 -1.92
N LEU A 133 3.57 -0.96 -0.94
CA LEU A 133 3.75 -0.10 0.22
C LEU A 133 5.24 0.12 0.45
N VAL A 134 5.72 1.36 0.31
CA VAL A 134 7.12 1.71 0.55
C VAL A 134 7.19 2.89 1.49
N VAL A 135 7.98 2.76 2.56
CA VAL A 135 8.36 3.87 3.44
C VAL A 135 9.81 4.19 3.16
N VAL A 136 10.13 5.45 2.86
CA VAL A 136 11.52 5.91 2.76
C VAL A 136 11.78 7.07 3.71
N GLN A 137 13.01 7.17 4.21
CA GLN A 137 13.46 8.25 5.06
C GLN A 137 14.48 9.14 4.32
N ASP A 138 14.43 10.46 4.55
CA ASP A 138 15.41 11.42 4.01
C ASP A 138 16.79 11.25 4.67
N LEU A 139 17.59 10.34 4.13
CA LEU A 139 18.97 10.09 4.53
C LEU A 139 19.85 10.12 3.26
N PRO A 140 21.11 10.58 3.36
CA PRO A 140 22.04 10.55 2.23
C PRO A 140 22.15 9.16 1.58
N TYR A 141 22.11 8.11 2.40
CA TYR A 141 22.17 6.73 1.92
C TYR A 141 20.89 6.28 1.20
N THR A 142 19.72 6.80 1.61
CA THR A 142 18.46 6.57 0.90
C THR A 142 18.52 7.17 -0.51
N THR A 143 19.06 8.39 -0.65
CA THR A 143 19.23 9.03 -1.95
C THR A 143 20.09 8.18 -2.89
N GLU A 144 21.25 7.70 -2.42
CA GLU A 144 22.11 6.82 -3.20
C GLU A 144 21.39 5.52 -3.59
N MET A 145 20.65 4.92 -2.67
CA MET A 145 19.87 3.70 -2.91
C MET A 145 18.80 3.90 -3.97
N LEU A 146 18.04 5.01 -3.91
CA LEU A 146 16.99 5.33 -4.87
C LEU A 146 17.56 5.66 -6.25
N GLU A 147 18.71 6.33 -6.33
CA GLU A 147 19.43 6.55 -7.59
C GLU A 147 19.88 5.23 -8.22
N ALA A 148 20.49 4.34 -7.42
CA ALA A 148 20.90 3.02 -7.89
C ALA A 148 19.70 2.18 -8.35
N TRP A 149 18.58 2.24 -7.63
CA TRP A 149 17.36 1.55 -8.00
C TRP A 149 16.76 2.10 -9.30
N ARG A 150 16.64 3.43 -9.44
CA ARG A 150 16.19 4.12 -10.66
C ARG A 150 17.04 3.73 -11.87
N ASP A 151 18.36 3.69 -11.69
CA ASP A 151 19.34 3.47 -12.77
C ASP A 151 19.63 1.99 -13.03
N CYS A 152 19.04 1.08 -12.24
CA CYS A 152 19.22 -0.37 -12.39
C CYS A 152 19.02 -0.84 -13.83
N PRO A 153 17.98 -0.39 -14.57
CA PRO A 153 17.77 -0.77 -15.97
C PRO A 153 18.83 -0.30 -16.98
N GLU A 154 19.70 0.63 -16.59
CA GLU A 154 20.83 1.10 -17.41
C GLU A 154 22.03 0.14 -17.36
N GLU A 155 22.01 -0.83 -16.43
CA GLU A 155 23.03 -1.88 -16.27
C GLU A 155 24.46 -1.37 -16.05
N LYS A 156 24.61 -0.11 -15.62
CA LYS A 156 25.90 0.47 -15.26
C LYS A 156 26.47 -0.16 -13.99
N ARG A 157 25.61 -0.43 -13.00
CA ARG A 157 25.98 -1.04 -11.69
C ARG A 157 25.77 -2.56 -11.70
N TRP A 158 24.65 -3.03 -12.24
CA TRP A 158 24.29 -4.44 -12.22
C TRP A 158 23.91 -4.96 -13.62
N PRO A 159 24.81 -5.70 -14.28
CA PRO A 159 24.48 -6.40 -15.52
C PRO A 159 23.30 -7.36 -15.34
N GLY A 160 22.35 -7.35 -16.27
CA GLY A 160 21.16 -8.19 -16.25
C GLY A 160 19.94 -7.54 -15.60
N CYS A 161 20.04 -6.35 -15.01
CA CYS A 161 18.87 -5.69 -14.42
C CYS A 161 17.88 -5.15 -15.47
N ALA A 162 18.31 -4.88 -16.71
CA ALA A 162 17.44 -4.30 -17.74
C ALA A 162 16.22 -5.16 -18.09
N ARG A 163 16.27 -6.48 -17.87
CA ARG A 163 15.14 -7.39 -18.11
C ARG A 163 13.90 -6.98 -17.31
N TRP A 164 14.09 -6.44 -16.10
CA TRP A 164 13.01 -6.03 -15.22
C TRP A 164 12.30 -4.76 -15.70
N LYS A 165 12.74 -4.13 -16.78
CA LYS A 165 11.91 -3.10 -17.46
C LYS A 165 10.55 -3.63 -17.88
N GLN A 166 10.51 -4.91 -18.27
CA GLN A 166 9.34 -5.54 -18.90
C GLN A 166 8.95 -6.89 -18.29
N GLU A 167 9.89 -7.56 -17.62
CA GLU A 167 9.55 -8.79 -16.91
C GLU A 167 8.89 -8.47 -15.58
N TRP A 168 7.76 -9.13 -15.31
CA TRP A 168 7.12 -9.08 -14.01
C TRP A 168 8.07 -9.65 -12.92
N SER A 169 8.20 -9.04 -11.73
CA SER A 169 7.44 -7.91 -11.18
C SER A 169 8.15 -6.55 -11.24
N HIS A 170 8.93 -6.29 -12.28
CA HIS A 170 9.52 -4.98 -12.58
C HIS A 170 10.47 -4.39 -11.52
N GLU A 171 10.29 -3.14 -11.12
CA GLU A 171 11.12 -2.44 -10.13
C GLU A 171 11.10 -3.14 -8.77
N GLN A 172 9.98 -3.76 -8.38
CA GLN A 172 9.87 -4.61 -7.20
C GLN A 172 10.92 -5.73 -7.24
N ARG A 173 11.00 -6.38 -8.39
CA ARG A 173 11.91 -7.50 -8.59
C ARG A 173 13.35 -7.03 -8.69
N ALA A 174 13.61 -5.93 -9.39
CA ALA A 174 14.94 -5.32 -9.46
C ALA A 174 15.48 -4.95 -8.07
N PHE A 175 14.63 -4.41 -7.19
CA PHE A 175 15.03 -4.09 -5.82
C PHE A 175 15.49 -5.34 -5.07
N SER A 176 14.68 -6.40 -5.15
CA SER A 176 14.92 -7.66 -4.46
C SER A 176 16.10 -8.44 -5.06
N GLU A 177 16.33 -8.40 -6.37
CA GLU A 177 17.42 -9.14 -7.02
C GLU A 177 18.78 -8.45 -6.82
N PHE A 178 18.79 -7.12 -6.82
CA PHE A 178 20.03 -6.33 -6.88
C PHE A 178 20.19 -5.39 -5.69
N VAL A 179 19.30 -4.40 -5.58
CA VAL A 179 19.45 -3.27 -4.65
C VAL A 179 19.65 -3.74 -3.21
N ARG A 180 18.80 -4.66 -2.72
CA ARG A 180 18.82 -5.05 -1.31
C ARG A 180 20.14 -5.63 -0.82
N TYR A 181 20.90 -6.27 -1.72
CA TYR A 181 22.11 -6.96 -1.33
C TYR A 181 23.31 -6.04 -1.22
N GLU A 182 23.31 -4.95 -1.97
CA GLU A 182 24.37 -3.95 -1.90
C GLU A 182 24.08 -2.90 -0.82
N PHE A 183 22.80 -2.62 -0.58
CA PHE A 183 22.36 -1.53 0.30
C PHE A 183 21.89 -1.97 1.69
N ASN A 184 22.06 -3.24 2.05
CA ASN A 184 21.74 -3.73 3.39
C ASN A 184 22.83 -4.67 3.94
N PRO A 185 24.11 -4.25 3.95
CA PRO A 185 25.22 -5.11 4.38
C PRO A 185 25.13 -5.52 5.85
N ASP A 186 24.60 -4.64 6.71
CA ASP A 186 24.50 -4.83 8.16
C ASP A 186 23.07 -5.13 8.64
N ASP A 187 22.14 -5.36 7.71
CA ASP A 187 20.73 -5.68 7.97
C ASP A 187 19.93 -4.61 8.77
N ASP A 188 20.30 -3.33 8.60
CA ASP A 188 19.74 -2.20 9.35
C ASP A 188 19.16 -1.06 8.47
N ASN A 189 19.49 -1.04 7.18
CA ASN A 189 19.09 -0.01 6.22
C ASN A 189 17.78 -0.34 5.50
N ILE A 190 17.46 -1.62 5.36
CA ILE A 190 16.23 -2.12 4.74
C ILE A 190 15.45 -2.91 5.79
N VAL A 191 14.34 -2.35 6.26
CA VAL A 191 13.46 -3.00 7.22
C VAL A 191 12.32 -3.71 6.50
N THR A 192 12.09 -4.98 6.86
CA THR A 192 11.01 -5.75 6.25
C THR A 192 9.74 -5.66 7.11
N ILE A 193 8.65 -5.18 6.51
CA ILE A 193 7.34 -5.14 7.17
C ILE A 193 6.72 -6.56 7.12
N PRO A 194 6.16 -7.07 8.23
CA PRO A 194 5.45 -8.36 8.20
C PRO A 194 4.35 -8.35 7.13
N CYS A 195 4.26 -9.40 6.30
CA CYS A 195 3.23 -9.46 5.27
C CYS A 195 1.82 -9.34 5.89
N ASP A 196 1.60 -9.88 7.09
CA ASP A 196 0.31 -9.83 7.77
C ASP A 196 -0.11 -8.41 8.15
N ASP A 197 0.83 -7.47 8.26
CA ASP A 197 0.53 -6.06 8.53
C ASP A 197 0.11 -5.31 7.26
N ALA A 198 0.63 -5.69 6.09
CA ALA A 198 0.62 -4.81 4.91
C ALA A 198 0.38 -5.47 3.54
N MET A 199 0.14 -6.78 3.49
CA MET A 199 -0.10 -7.52 2.25
C MET A 199 -1.37 -8.36 2.34
N SER A 200 -1.97 -8.60 1.16
CA SER A 200 -3.14 -9.48 1.02
C SER A 200 -4.37 -8.96 1.77
N TYR A 201 -5.35 -9.84 2.01
CA TYR A 201 -6.59 -9.57 2.71
C TYR A 201 -7.12 -10.88 3.32
N PRO A 202 -7.99 -10.81 4.36
CA PRO A 202 -8.45 -12.00 5.06
C PRO A 202 -9.14 -13.00 4.11
N GLY A 203 -8.69 -14.24 4.14
CA GLY A 203 -9.22 -15.33 3.31
C GLY A 203 -8.61 -15.48 1.92
N MET A 204 -7.63 -14.64 1.53
CA MET A 204 -6.98 -14.75 0.22
C MET A 204 -6.30 -16.12 0.01
N ALA A 205 -5.61 -16.65 1.02
CA ALA A 205 -4.92 -17.94 0.92
C ALA A 205 -5.91 -19.09 0.62
N ALA A 206 -7.10 -19.05 1.24
CA ALA A 206 -8.16 -20.01 0.97
C ALA A 206 -8.80 -19.80 -0.41
N GLN A 207 -9.04 -18.55 -0.81
CA GLN A 207 -9.61 -18.20 -2.11
C GLN A 207 -8.71 -18.64 -3.29
N TYR A 208 -7.39 -18.55 -3.11
CA TYR A 208 -6.38 -18.92 -4.09
C TYR A 208 -5.56 -20.13 -3.63
N ALA A 209 -6.25 -21.15 -3.08
CA ALA A 209 -5.64 -22.38 -2.60
C ALA A 209 -4.78 -23.03 -3.70
N GLY A 210 -3.55 -23.40 -3.34
CA GLY A 210 -2.56 -23.96 -4.28
C GLY A 210 -1.76 -22.92 -5.07
N ARG A 211 -2.15 -21.64 -5.03
CA ARG A 211 -1.38 -20.51 -5.58
C ARG A 211 -0.75 -19.66 -4.49
N ILE A 212 -1.45 -19.40 -3.39
CA ILE A 212 -0.94 -18.61 -2.27
C ILE A 212 -0.67 -19.54 -1.08
N ALA A 213 0.58 -19.57 -0.60
CA ALA A 213 1.02 -20.44 0.49
C ALA A 213 1.10 -19.75 1.85
N THR A 214 1.17 -18.42 1.89
CA THR A 214 1.16 -17.62 3.13
C THR A 214 -0.19 -16.96 3.35
N ASP A 215 -0.67 -17.04 4.58
CA ASP A 215 -1.92 -16.40 5.02
C ASP A 215 -1.60 -15.05 5.66
N CYS A 216 -1.58 -14.00 4.83
CA CYS A 216 -1.37 -12.61 5.27
C CYS A 216 -2.74 -11.90 5.24
N ASN A 217 -3.11 -11.17 6.29
CA ASN A 217 -4.43 -10.57 6.42
C ASN A 217 -4.52 -9.09 6.07
N GLY A 218 -3.38 -8.41 5.92
CA GLY A 218 -3.32 -6.98 5.71
C GLY A 218 -3.98 -6.23 6.88
N THR A 219 -3.49 -6.50 8.09
CA THR A 219 -4.03 -5.99 9.35
C THR A 219 -4.16 -4.48 9.36
N PHE A 220 -3.17 -3.75 8.83
CA PHE A 220 -3.18 -2.28 8.73
C PHE A 220 -3.35 -1.79 7.28
N PHE A 221 -2.69 -2.46 6.34
CA PHE A 221 -2.83 -2.22 4.91
C PHE A 221 -3.18 -3.51 4.20
N ARG A 222 -4.27 -3.49 3.44
CA ARG A 222 -4.64 -4.59 2.55
C ARG A 222 -4.25 -4.25 1.13
N HIS A 223 -3.41 -5.09 0.54
CA HIS A 223 -2.96 -4.96 -0.84
C HIS A 223 -3.67 -5.99 -1.72
N HIS A 224 -4.57 -5.52 -2.59
CA HIS A 224 -5.50 -6.35 -3.36
C HIS A 224 -4.91 -6.86 -4.69
N THR A 225 -3.68 -7.38 -4.66
CA THR A 225 -2.86 -7.72 -5.85
C THR A 225 -3.55 -8.65 -6.86
N LEU A 226 -4.30 -9.66 -6.40
CA LEU A 226 -5.01 -10.62 -7.26
C LEU A 226 -6.51 -10.33 -7.44
N ASN A 227 -7.07 -9.40 -6.67
CA ASN A 227 -8.49 -9.05 -6.72
C ASN A 227 -8.72 -7.56 -6.52
N LYS A 228 -8.28 -6.77 -7.49
CA LYS A 228 -8.27 -5.30 -7.43
C LYS A 228 -9.66 -4.67 -7.17
N GLU A 229 -10.73 -5.38 -7.50
CA GLU A 229 -12.11 -4.92 -7.26
C GLU A 229 -12.47 -4.92 -5.76
N MET A 230 -11.85 -5.78 -4.95
CA MET A 230 -12.08 -5.83 -3.49
C MET A 230 -11.54 -4.61 -2.75
N ALA A 231 -10.63 -3.85 -3.36
CA ALA A 231 -10.19 -2.58 -2.81
C ALA A 231 -11.38 -1.66 -2.52
N LYS A 232 -12.37 -1.60 -3.42
CA LYS A 232 -13.57 -0.76 -3.26
C LYS A 232 -14.36 -1.09 -2.00
N GLY A 233 -14.58 -2.38 -1.75
CA GLY A 233 -15.31 -2.84 -0.57
C GLY A 233 -14.54 -2.58 0.73
N SER A 234 -13.21 -2.76 0.70
CA SER A 234 -12.35 -2.47 1.85
C SER A 234 -12.37 -0.98 2.18
N VAL A 235 -12.23 -0.12 1.17
CA VAL A 235 -12.32 1.33 1.30
C VAL A 235 -13.66 1.79 1.85
N ALA A 236 -14.77 1.28 1.30
CA ALA A 236 -16.10 1.61 1.79
C ALA A 236 -16.24 1.28 3.28
N THR A 237 -15.69 0.14 3.72
CA THR A 237 -15.70 -0.26 5.13
C THR A 237 -14.91 0.70 6.00
N SER A 238 -13.68 1.07 5.61
CA SER A 238 -12.84 1.98 6.38
C SER A 238 -13.42 3.39 6.50
N VAL A 239 -13.98 3.93 5.41
CA VAL A 239 -14.67 5.23 5.44
C VAL A 239 -15.90 5.18 6.34
N MET A 240 -16.69 4.11 6.28
CA MET A 240 -17.85 3.94 7.16
C MET A 240 -17.45 3.84 8.64
N GLN A 241 -16.32 3.20 8.96
CA GLN A 241 -15.80 3.16 10.33
C GLN A 241 -15.47 4.57 10.85
N LEU A 242 -14.80 5.40 10.02
CA LEU A 242 -14.54 6.80 10.36
C LEU A 242 -15.83 7.59 10.59
N LEU A 243 -16.77 7.50 9.66
CA LEU A 243 -18.06 8.20 9.77
C LEU A 243 -18.85 7.75 11.00
N TYR A 244 -18.80 6.46 11.33
CA TYR A 244 -19.46 5.91 12.51
C TYR A 244 -18.85 6.47 13.80
N GLY A 245 -17.52 6.54 13.90
CA GLY A 245 -16.83 7.18 15.03
C GLY A 245 -17.22 8.64 15.19
N MET A 246 -17.18 9.41 14.10
CA MET A 246 -17.61 10.83 14.11
C MET A 246 -19.07 10.98 14.55
N MET A 247 -19.96 10.09 14.10
CA MET A 247 -21.38 10.12 14.48
C MET A 247 -21.57 9.75 15.95
N GLN A 248 -20.81 8.77 16.48
CA GLN A 248 -20.83 8.45 17.90
C GLN A 248 -20.34 9.61 18.77
N ASP A 249 -19.30 10.31 18.35
CA ASP A 249 -18.79 11.50 19.04
C ASP A 249 -19.84 12.62 19.03
N ALA A 250 -20.44 12.90 17.87
CA ALA A 250 -21.51 13.90 17.75
C ALA A 250 -22.73 13.56 18.63
N ILE A 251 -23.13 12.28 18.68
CA ILE A 251 -24.21 11.81 19.57
C ILE A 251 -23.83 12.00 21.04
N ARG A 252 -22.58 11.67 21.42
CA ARG A 252 -22.11 11.83 22.80
C ARG A 252 -22.06 13.29 23.23
N GLU A 253 -21.60 14.17 22.34
CA GLU A 253 -21.49 15.61 22.60
C GLU A 253 -22.86 16.29 22.69
N ASN A 254 -23.83 15.86 21.89
CA ASN A 254 -25.19 16.40 21.88
C ASN A 254 -26.17 15.54 22.68
N LYS A 255 -25.67 14.71 23.61
CA LYS A 255 -26.46 13.71 24.33
C LYS A 255 -27.69 14.32 25.00
N ASP A 256 -27.54 15.46 25.66
CA ASP A 256 -28.62 16.08 26.43
C ASP A 256 -29.75 16.63 25.54
N ASP A 257 -29.46 16.93 24.27
CA ASP A 257 -30.44 17.43 23.30
C ASP A 257 -31.18 16.29 22.57
N ILE A 258 -30.55 15.12 22.44
CA ILE A 258 -31.08 13.97 21.68
C ILE A 258 -31.66 12.87 22.58
N TRP A 259 -31.25 12.82 23.85
CA TRP A 259 -31.61 11.75 24.78
C TRP A 259 -32.72 12.22 25.74
N VAL A 260 -33.91 11.62 25.62
CA VAL A 260 -34.97 11.77 26.64
C VAL A 260 -34.95 10.54 27.53
N ALA A 261 -34.57 10.71 28.80
CA ALA A 261 -34.67 9.67 29.80
C ALA A 261 -36.06 9.68 30.47
N GLU A 262 -36.69 8.51 30.61
CA GLU A 262 -37.84 8.36 31.50
C GLU A 262 -37.41 8.64 32.95
N LYS A 263 -38.25 9.36 33.69
CA LYS A 263 -38.05 9.58 35.12
C LYS A 263 -38.58 8.37 35.89
N GLU A 264 -37.87 7.94 36.94
CA GLU A 264 -38.41 6.98 37.91
C GLU A 264 -39.70 7.57 38.52
N GLY A 265 -40.85 7.09 38.03
CA GLY A 265 -42.19 7.58 38.39
C GLY A 265 -43.22 7.49 37.26
N ASP A 266 -42.78 7.53 35.99
CA ASP A 266 -43.71 7.53 34.83
C ASP A 266 -44.15 6.12 34.39
N ALA A 267 -43.45 5.06 34.83
CA ALA A 267 -43.79 3.66 34.54
C ALA A 267 -45.00 3.11 35.35
N GLY A 268 -45.77 3.99 36.01
CA GLY A 268 -46.76 3.62 37.02
C GLY A 268 -48.13 4.25 36.84
N LEU A 269 -48.76 4.15 35.65
CA LEU A 269 -50.17 4.51 35.48
C LEU A 269 -50.98 3.39 34.81
N ALA A 270 -51.33 2.41 35.62
CA ALA A 270 -52.64 1.75 35.58
C ALA A 270 -52.93 1.17 36.98
N LYS A 271 -53.29 2.04 37.95
CA LYS A 271 -54.16 1.59 39.03
C LYS A 271 -55.58 1.71 38.50
N ALA A 272 -56.20 0.55 38.31
CA ALA A 272 -57.63 0.45 38.03
C ALA A 272 -58.39 0.70 39.33
N ASP A 273 -59.26 1.71 39.31
CA ASP A 273 -60.35 1.87 40.27
C ASP A 273 -61.58 1.07 39.78
#